data_AF-A0AAV4HFC4-F1
#
_entry.id   AF-A0AAV4HFC4-F1
#
_cell.length_a   1.000
_cell.length_b   1.000
_cell.length_c   1.000
_cell.angle_alpha   90.00
_cell.angle_beta   90.00
_cell.angle_gamma   90.00
#
_symmetry.space_group_name_H-M   'P 1'
#
loop_
_entity.id
_entity.type
_entity.pdbx_description
1 polymer ?
#
loop_
_entity_poly.entity_id
_entity_poly.type
_entity_poly.pdbx_seq_one_letter_code
_entity_poly.pdbx_strand_id
1 'polypeptide(L)'
;MEQIWHRADKTKQRRRIKLYNTLVRSVLLYNCGTWALTKKDEEKLDSFHRKQLRRVLGFRYPTKISNKSLYKKCEQTPISLEVLQARWRLFVHVLRREPSIPANKAMAFYFHDNAKRARGRPITTPSMTLDNDLKIMQNRSISLTSQKDLKTLGKIAEKRQEWITFTADIRRLPNLRVGARTVLGCVSNPRPLGHAAKPLPTELSRPQEEEEEEEEEEEEEEEEEEEEEEEGKEGEIDYDYSKSSV
;
A
#
# COMPACT_ATOMS: atom_id res chain seq x y z
N MET A 1 14.70 -23.16 10.68
CA MET A 1 15.30 -22.34 9.59
C MET A 1 16.62 -21.64 9.96
N GLU A 2 17.07 -21.63 11.21
CA GLU A 2 18.28 -20.88 11.62
C GLU A 2 19.60 -21.40 11.01
N GLN A 3 19.70 -22.71 10.78
CA GLN A 3 20.95 -23.37 10.34
C GLN A 3 21.50 -22.86 8.99
N ILE A 4 20.63 -22.39 8.09
CA ILE A 4 21.02 -21.93 6.74
C ILE A 4 21.78 -20.59 6.80
N TRP A 5 21.39 -19.72 7.74
CA TRP A 5 21.97 -18.39 7.87
C TRP A 5 23.28 -18.41 8.64
N HIS A 6 23.43 -19.33 9.61
CA HIS A 6 24.63 -19.46 10.43
C HIS A 6 25.75 -20.25 9.74
N ARG A 7 25.42 -21.20 8.85
CA ARG A 7 26.40 -22.03 8.14
C ARG A 7 26.72 -21.46 6.76
N ALA A 8 27.40 -20.31 6.75
CA ALA A 8 27.82 -19.62 5.53
C ALA A 8 28.68 -20.49 4.61
N ASP A 9 29.50 -21.37 5.19
CA ASP A 9 30.47 -22.19 4.45
C ASP A 9 29.82 -23.34 3.68
N LYS A 10 28.66 -23.82 4.14
CA LYS A 10 27.94 -24.95 3.53
C LYS A 10 27.03 -24.54 2.37
N THR A 11 26.81 -23.24 2.15
CA THR A 11 25.87 -22.75 1.14
C THR A 11 26.44 -21.60 0.33
N LYS A 12 26.38 -21.71 -1.01
CA LYS A 12 26.86 -20.66 -1.92
C LYS A 12 26.13 -19.33 -1.64
N GLN A 13 26.88 -18.22 -1.60
CA GLN A 13 26.36 -16.87 -1.33
C GLN A 13 25.13 -16.53 -2.20
N ARG A 14 25.20 -16.85 -3.51
CA ARG A 14 24.09 -16.63 -4.45
C ARG A 14 22.77 -17.28 -4.01
N ARG A 15 22.80 -18.50 -3.46
CA ARG A 15 21.58 -19.19 -2.98
C ARG A 15 21.00 -18.53 -1.74
N ARG A 16 21.87 -18.10 -0.80
CA ARG A 16 21.44 -17.40 0.42
C ARG A 16 20.78 -16.06 0.10
N ILE A 17 21.33 -15.32 -0.87
CA ILE A 17 20.72 -14.06 -1.35
C ILE A 17 19.38 -14.35 -2.03
N LYS A 18 19.30 -15.40 -2.86
CA LYS A 18 18.03 -15.81 -3.47
C LYS A 18 16.97 -16.14 -2.41
N LEU A 19 17.33 -16.91 -1.37
CA LEU A 19 16.44 -17.22 -0.25
C LEU A 19 16.00 -15.97 0.53
N TYR A 20 16.92 -15.03 0.75
CA TYR A 20 16.59 -13.76 1.38
C TYR A 20 15.56 -12.98 0.53
N ASN A 21 15.75 -12.95 -0.78
CA ASN A 21 14.86 -12.27 -1.71
C ASN A 21 13.45 -12.91 -1.75
N THR A 22 13.37 -14.25 -1.66
CA THR A 22 12.09 -14.96 -1.73
C THR A 22 11.33 -14.97 -0.41
N LEU A 23 12.01 -14.94 0.73
CA LEU A 23 11.37 -15.12 2.04
C LEU A 23 11.22 -13.81 2.82
N VAL A 24 12.29 -13.00 2.89
CA VAL A 24 12.31 -11.81 3.75
C VAL A 24 11.90 -10.59 2.96
N ARG A 25 12.50 -10.40 1.79
CA ARG A 25 12.28 -9.21 0.94
C ARG A 25 10.86 -9.17 0.37
N SER A 26 10.32 -10.31 -0.03
CA SER A 26 8.94 -10.44 -0.54
C SER A 26 7.91 -9.98 0.50
N VAL A 27 8.04 -10.47 1.74
CA VAL A 27 7.19 -10.09 2.87
C VAL A 27 7.39 -8.63 3.24
N LEU A 28 8.64 -8.15 3.27
CA LEU A 28 8.95 -6.75 3.56
C LEU A 28 8.33 -5.78 2.54
N LEU A 29 8.24 -6.17 1.27
CA LEU A 29 7.74 -5.31 0.20
C LEU A 29 6.25 -5.54 -0.11
N TYR A 30 5.58 -6.37 0.68
CA TYR A 30 4.16 -6.62 0.50
C TYR A 30 3.38 -5.31 0.70
N ASN A 31 2.56 -4.95 -0.28
CA ASN A 31 1.76 -3.72 -0.32
C ASN A 31 2.52 -2.42 -0.07
N CYS A 32 3.85 -2.41 -0.22
CA CYS A 32 4.68 -1.24 0.10
C CYS A 32 4.36 0.01 -0.75
N GLY A 33 3.69 -0.16 -1.90
CA GLY A 33 3.22 0.95 -2.72
C GLY A 33 2.16 1.83 -2.05
N THR A 34 1.49 1.35 -1.00
CA THR A 34 0.48 2.09 -0.24
C THR A 34 1.06 2.92 0.91
N TRP A 35 2.34 2.71 1.25
CA TRP A 35 2.94 3.31 2.43
C TRP A 35 3.31 4.78 2.21
N ALA A 36 2.80 5.65 3.09
CA ALA A 36 3.20 7.06 3.17
C ALA A 36 4.41 7.22 4.12
N LEU A 37 5.59 6.83 3.65
CA LEU A 37 6.82 6.87 4.46
C LEU A 37 7.42 8.27 4.57
N THR A 38 8.03 8.54 5.73
CA THR A 38 8.94 9.68 5.88
C THR A 38 10.36 9.29 5.43
N LYS A 39 11.20 10.27 5.08
CA LYS A 39 12.62 10.03 4.77
C LYS A 39 13.36 9.26 5.88
N LYS A 40 13.01 9.50 7.14
CA LYS A 40 13.61 8.79 8.29
C LYS A 40 13.21 7.32 8.29
N ASP A 41 12.00 7.00 7.86
CA ASP A 41 11.52 5.62 7.80
C ASP A 41 12.13 4.88 6.60
N GLU A 42 12.28 5.55 5.46
CA GLU A 42 13.04 5.03 4.31
C GLU A 42 14.50 4.70 4.70
N GLU A 43 15.18 5.58 5.42
CA GLU A 43 16.55 5.34 5.91
C GLU A 43 16.64 4.15 6.89
N LYS A 44 15.61 3.97 7.73
CA LYS A 44 15.52 2.80 8.62
C LYS A 44 15.34 1.51 7.83
N LEU A 45 14.47 1.50 6.81
CA LEU A 45 14.28 0.35 5.92
C LEU A 45 15.58 -0.02 5.20
N ASP A 46 16.28 0.96 4.67
CA ASP A 46 17.58 0.74 4.02
C ASP A 46 18.64 0.24 5.02
N SER A 47 18.59 0.70 6.27
CA SER A 47 19.49 0.22 7.33
C SER A 47 19.17 -1.22 7.73
N PHE A 48 17.90 -1.57 7.87
CA PHE A 48 17.44 -2.93 8.09
C PHE A 48 17.90 -3.85 6.95
N HIS A 49 17.64 -3.46 5.70
CA HIS A 49 18.04 -4.24 4.53
C HIS A 49 19.54 -4.51 4.49
N ARG A 50 20.36 -3.46 4.66
CA ARG A 50 21.84 -3.60 4.70
C ARG A 50 22.31 -4.45 5.88
N LYS A 51 21.63 -4.41 7.03
CA LYS A 51 21.93 -5.27 8.18
C LYS A 51 21.66 -6.74 7.85
N GLN A 52 20.53 -7.04 7.20
CA GLN A 52 20.21 -8.39 6.76
C GLN A 52 21.19 -8.90 5.70
N LEU A 53 21.51 -8.10 4.67
CA LEU A 53 22.49 -8.49 3.65
C LEU A 53 23.86 -8.85 4.25
N ARG A 54 24.33 -8.11 5.25
CA ARG A 54 25.58 -8.45 5.95
C ARG A 54 25.51 -9.77 6.68
N ARG A 55 24.39 -10.06 7.36
CA ARG A 55 24.15 -11.35 8.02
C ARG A 55 24.09 -12.50 7.00
N VAL A 56 23.39 -12.29 5.89
CA VAL A 56 23.27 -13.24 4.78
C VAL A 56 24.60 -13.49 4.09
N LEU A 57 25.55 -12.55 4.11
CA LEU A 57 26.91 -12.77 3.60
C LEU A 57 27.90 -13.23 4.66
N GLY A 58 27.51 -13.26 5.93
CA GLY A 58 28.41 -13.65 7.03
C GLY A 58 29.45 -12.59 7.39
N PHE A 59 29.28 -11.33 6.99
CA PHE A 59 30.19 -10.27 7.38
C PHE A 59 30.08 -9.99 8.89
N ARG A 60 31.11 -10.40 9.62
CA ARG A 60 31.30 -10.17 11.05
C ARG A 60 32.43 -9.16 11.26
N TYR A 61 32.36 -8.42 12.35
CA TYR A 61 33.54 -7.68 12.83
C TYR A 61 34.72 -8.66 13.01
N PRO A 62 35.97 -8.32 12.65
CA PRO A 62 36.49 -6.99 12.28
C PRO A 62 36.37 -6.62 10.80
N THR A 63 35.82 -7.50 9.95
CA THR A 63 35.73 -7.25 8.50
C THR A 63 34.74 -6.12 8.20
N LYS A 64 35.18 -5.12 7.42
CA LYS A 64 34.35 -3.96 7.01
C LYS A 64 34.09 -4.01 5.50
N ILE A 65 32.86 -3.69 5.10
CA ILE A 65 32.46 -3.52 3.70
C ILE A 65 31.68 -2.23 3.53
N SER A 66 31.98 -1.47 2.47
CA SER A 66 31.24 -0.25 2.15
C SER A 66 29.79 -0.58 1.73
N ASN A 67 28.85 0.33 1.97
CA ASN A 67 27.45 0.12 1.57
C ASN A 67 27.29 -0.07 0.05
N LYS A 68 28.07 0.66 -0.75
CA LYS A 68 28.04 0.54 -2.22
C LYS A 68 28.56 -0.82 -2.69
N SER A 69 29.68 -1.27 -2.11
CA SER A 69 30.25 -2.59 -2.40
C SER A 69 29.31 -3.72 -1.98
N LEU A 70 28.59 -3.56 -0.86
CA LEU A 70 27.59 -4.52 -0.40
C LEU A 70 26.46 -4.69 -1.43
N TYR A 71 25.86 -3.59 -1.89
CA TYR A 71 24.81 -3.63 -2.91
C TYR A 71 25.31 -4.20 -4.24
N LYS A 72 26.49 -3.78 -4.71
CA LYS A 72 27.11 -4.32 -5.93
C LYS A 72 27.36 -5.83 -5.83
N LYS A 73 27.81 -6.32 -4.68
CA LYS A 73 28.09 -7.74 -4.45
C LYS A 73 26.82 -8.59 -4.41
N CYS A 74 25.71 -8.04 -3.91
CA CYS A 74 24.44 -8.75 -3.85
C CYS A 74 23.55 -8.55 -5.08
N GLU A 75 23.95 -7.69 -6.02
CA GLU A 75 23.08 -7.24 -7.13
C GLU A 75 21.71 -6.73 -6.61
N GLN A 76 21.74 -6.00 -5.49
CA GLN A 76 20.54 -5.47 -4.84
C GLN A 76 20.50 -3.94 -4.88
N THR A 77 19.29 -3.42 -4.82
CA THR A 77 18.98 -1.99 -4.68
C THR A 77 18.56 -1.64 -3.26
N PRO A 78 18.71 -0.38 -2.82
CA PRO A 78 18.05 0.13 -1.62
C PRO A 78 16.53 -0.13 -1.66
N ILE A 79 15.95 -0.44 -0.50
CA ILE A 79 14.52 -0.70 -0.37
C ILE A 79 13.71 0.57 -0.62
N SER A 80 14.23 1.73 -0.22
CA SER A 80 13.63 3.04 -0.50
C SER A 80 13.32 3.25 -1.98
N LEU A 81 14.23 2.84 -2.88
CA LEU A 81 14.01 2.94 -4.34
C LEU A 81 12.93 1.98 -4.84
N GLU A 82 12.81 0.81 -4.23
CA GLU A 82 11.79 -0.17 -4.62
C GLU A 82 10.40 0.23 -4.14
N VAL A 83 10.31 0.79 -2.93
CA VAL A 83 9.07 1.38 -2.41
C VAL A 83 8.63 2.54 -3.31
N LEU A 84 9.56 3.40 -3.73
CA LEU A 84 9.30 4.45 -4.71
C LEU A 84 8.74 3.85 -6.02
N GLN A 85 9.40 2.84 -6.59
CA GLN A 85 8.92 2.18 -7.81
C GLN A 85 7.53 1.54 -7.64
N ALA A 86 7.29 0.85 -6.53
CA ALA A 86 6.03 0.18 -6.23
C ALA A 86 4.89 1.19 -6.07
N ARG A 87 5.14 2.32 -5.41
CA ARG A 87 4.18 3.40 -5.22
C ARG A 87 3.78 4.05 -6.53
N TRP A 88 4.74 4.35 -7.42
CA TRP A 88 4.44 4.89 -8.75
C TRP A 88 3.76 3.87 -9.68
N ARG A 89 4.05 2.57 -9.51
CA ARG A 89 3.29 1.49 -10.17
C ARG A 89 1.85 1.43 -9.67
N LEU A 90 1.61 1.52 -8.37
CA LEU A 90 0.25 1.55 -7.84
C LEU A 90 -0.49 2.82 -8.29
N PHE A 91 0.19 3.97 -8.24
CA PHE A 91 -0.41 5.25 -8.59
C PHE A 91 -0.89 5.29 -10.05
N VAL A 92 -0.13 4.73 -10.99
CA VAL A 92 -0.62 4.66 -12.38
C VAL A 92 -1.84 3.76 -12.54
N HIS A 93 -1.95 2.70 -11.74
CA HIS A 93 -3.15 1.87 -11.74
C HIS A 93 -4.36 2.67 -11.24
N VAL A 94 -4.20 3.42 -10.15
CA VAL A 94 -5.26 4.31 -9.64
C VAL A 94 -5.69 5.35 -10.69
N LEU A 95 -4.73 6.03 -11.33
CA LEU A 95 -4.99 7.05 -12.35
C LEU A 95 -5.74 6.54 -13.59
N ARG A 96 -5.56 5.26 -13.95
CA ARG A 96 -6.21 4.64 -15.13
C ARG A 96 -7.60 4.07 -14.82
N ARG A 97 -7.96 3.97 -13.55
CA ARG A 97 -9.26 3.43 -13.14
C ARG A 97 -10.29 4.54 -13.12
N GLU A 98 -11.56 4.13 -13.05
CA GLU A 98 -12.69 5.04 -13.04
C GLU A 98 -12.61 6.05 -11.87
N PRO A 99 -13.04 7.31 -12.07
CA PRO A 99 -13.07 8.30 -11.00
C PRO A 99 -13.93 7.92 -9.78
N SER A 100 -14.90 7.00 -9.94
CA SER A 100 -15.81 6.55 -8.89
C SER A 100 -15.13 5.70 -7.81
N ILE A 101 -13.96 5.10 -8.09
CA ILE A 101 -13.24 4.25 -7.15
C ILE A 101 -12.82 5.04 -5.90
N PRO A 102 -12.91 4.45 -4.69
CA PRO A 102 -12.53 5.11 -3.44
C PRO A 102 -11.14 5.77 -3.45
N ALA A 103 -10.14 5.14 -4.09
CA ALA A 103 -8.79 5.70 -4.20
C ALA A 103 -8.75 7.01 -5.01
N ASN A 104 -9.52 7.10 -6.11
CA ASN A 104 -9.63 8.32 -6.91
C ASN A 104 -10.44 9.41 -6.18
N LYS A 105 -11.55 9.02 -5.54
CA LYS A 105 -12.34 9.92 -4.67
C LYS A 105 -11.48 10.50 -3.55
N ALA A 106 -10.68 9.68 -2.87
CA ALA A 106 -9.77 10.13 -1.81
C ALA A 106 -8.69 11.09 -2.32
N MET A 107 -8.12 10.82 -3.51
CA MET A 107 -7.16 11.73 -4.14
C MET A 107 -7.80 13.07 -4.51
N ALA A 108 -9.02 13.07 -5.04
CA ALA A 108 -9.75 14.30 -5.34
C ALA A 108 -10.08 15.08 -4.07
N PHE A 109 -10.57 14.40 -3.03
CA PHE A 109 -10.89 14.99 -1.73
C PHE A 109 -9.67 15.69 -1.12
N TYR A 110 -8.47 15.09 -1.24
CA TYR A 110 -7.23 15.72 -0.78
C TYR A 110 -7.03 17.13 -1.36
N PHE A 111 -7.43 17.41 -2.60
CA PHE A 111 -7.29 18.74 -3.19
C PHE A 111 -8.41 19.70 -2.78
N HIS A 112 -9.62 19.20 -2.54
CA HIS A 112 -10.79 20.00 -2.19
C HIS A 112 -10.90 20.33 -0.70
N ASP A 113 -10.20 19.59 0.15
CA ASP A 113 -10.35 19.74 1.60
C ASP A 113 -9.61 20.98 2.15
N ASN A 114 -10.41 21.94 2.62
CA ASN A 114 -9.96 23.11 3.37
C ASN A 114 -10.19 22.96 4.89
N ALA A 115 -10.41 21.73 5.36
CA ALA A 115 -10.65 21.46 6.77
C ALA A 115 -9.55 22.00 7.67
N LYS A 116 -9.97 22.39 8.88
CA LYS A 116 -9.05 22.81 9.94
C LYS A 116 -8.10 21.66 10.24
N ARG A 117 -6.80 21.90 10.11
CA ARG A 117 -5.77 20.90 10.45
C ARG A 117 -5.90 20.52 11.93
N ALA A 118 -5.79 19.22 12.20
CA ALA A 118 -5.63 18.74 13.56
C ALA A 118 -4.39 19.39 14.21
N ARG A 119 -4.49 19.71 15.51
CA ARG A 119 -3.36 20.27 16.26
C ARG A 119 -2.27 19.20 16.41
N GLY A 120 -1.00 19.58 16.21
CA GLY A 120 0.17 18.70 16.36
C GLY A 120 0.97 18.52 15.07
N ARG A 121 1.79 17.46 15.02
CA ARG A 121 2.64 17.16 13.86
C ARG A 121 1.76 16.70 12.68
N PRO A 122 1.90 17.32 11.49
CA PRO A 122 1.20 16.86 10.31
C PRO A 122 1.56 15.40 9.97
N ILE A 123 0.53 14.59 9.71
CA ILE A 123 0.68 13.21 9.25
C ILE A 123 1.11 13.24 7.79
N THR A 124 2.03 12.35 7.40
CA THR A 124 2.39 12.16 5.99
C THR A 124 1.30 11.38 5.29
N THR A 125 0.63 12.01 4.33
CA THR A 125 -0.38 11.36 3.48
C THR A 125 0.24 10.85 2.18
N PRO A 126 -0.34 9.82 1.53
CA PRO A 126 0.14 9.33 0.23
C PRO A 126 0.29 10.43 -0.83
N SER A 127 -0.65 11.38 -0.90
CA SER A 127 -0.61 12.53 -1.82
C SER A 127 0.60 13.44 -1.56
N MET A 128 0.93 13.70 -0.29
CA MET A 128 2.13 14.46 0.07
C MET A 128 3.40 13.71 -0.32
N THR A 129 3.44 12.39 -0.10
CA THR A 129 4.62 11.59 -0.43
C THR A 129 4.85 11.54 -1.95
N LEU A 130 3.78 11.45 -2.76
CA LEU A 130 3.85 11.53 -4.22
C LEU A 130 4.34 12.91 -4.70
N ASP A 131 3.88 14.01 -4.10
CA ASP A 131 4.40 15.36 -4.42
C ASP A 131 5.88 15.50 -4.06
N ASN A 132 6.32 14.90 -2.95
CA ASN A 132 7.74 14.87 -2.58
C ASN A 132 8.57 14.05 -3.58
N ASP A 133 8.06 12.93 -4.09
CA ASP A 133 8.75 12.15 -5.12
C ASP A 133 8.92 12.95 -6.41
N LEU A 134 7.87 13.67 -6.85
CA LEU A 134 7.93 14.53 -8.04
C LEU A 134 9.05 15.56 -7.92
N LYS A 135 9.22 16.17 -6.75
CA LYS A 135 10.32 17.11 -6.47
C LYS A 135 11.69 16.45 -6.54
N ILE A 136 11.80 15.19 -6.11
CA ILE A 136 13.05 14.41 -6.18
C ILE A 136 13.40 14.06 -7.63
N MET A 137 12.40 13.87 -8.50
CA MET A 137 12.59 13.56 -9.93
C MET A 137 13.04 14.78 -10.77
N GLN A 138 13.16 15.96 -10.15
CA GLN A 138 13.82 17.21 -10.57
C GLN A 138 13.55 17.84 -11.97
N ASN A 139 12.86 17.21 -12.94
CA ASN A 139 12.73 17.78 -14.29
C ASN A 139 11.29 17.83 -14.84
N ARG A 140 10.29 18.15 -14.02
CA ARG A 140 8.89 18.03 -14.45
C ARG A 140 8.05 19.21 -13.98
N SER A 141 7.40 19.89 -14.92
CA SER A 141 6.54 21.07 -14.70
C SER A 141 5.24 20.76 -13.96
N ILE A 142 5.08 19.55 -13.41
CA ILE A 142 3.85 19.06 -12.80
C ILE A 142 4.10 18.88 -11.30
N SER A 143 3.29 19.54 -10.47
CA SER A 143 3.25 19.36 -9.01
C SER A 143 1.88 18.83 -8.62
N LEU A 144 1.79 17.95 -7.63
CA LEU A 144 0.50 17.43 -7.16
C LEU A 144 -0.12 18.39 -6.14
N THR A 145 -0.46 19.60 -6.59
CA THR A 145 -1.08 20.64 -5.74
C THR A 145 -2.53 20.92 -6.12
N SER A 146 -2.92 20.67 -7.37
CA SER A 146 -4.28 20.87 -7.86
C SER A 146 -4.87 19.60 -8.48
N GLN A 147 -6.21 19.52 -8.49
CA GLN A 147 -6.94 18.50 -9.24
C GLN A 147 -6.65 18.55 -10.76
N LYS A 148 -6.29 19.73 -11.28
CA LYS A 148 -5.85 19.87 -12.69
C LYS A 148 -4.60 19.05 -12.97
N ASP A 149 -3.65 19.03 -12.05
CA ASP A 149 -2.40 18.29 -12.17
C ASP A 149 -2.63 16.78 -12.11
N LEU A 150 -3.61 16.34 -11.31
CA LEU A 150 -4.03 14.93 -11.30
C LEU A 150 -4.60 14.51 -12.66
N LYS A 151 -5.43 15.36 -13.28
CA LYS A 151 -5.99 15.10 -14.61
C LYS A 151 -4.92 15.08 -15.70
N THR A 152 -3.91 15.96 -15.64
CA THR A 152 -2.79 15.94 -16.60
C THR A 152 -1.96 14.68 -16.47
N LEU A 153 -1.69 14.22 -15.23
CA LEU A 153 -1.03 12.94 -14.98
C LEU A 153 -1.86 11.75 -15.45
N GLY A 154 -3.19 11.80 -15.30
CA GLY A 154 -4.10 10.80 -15.85
C GLY A 154 -3.94 10.64 -17.37
N LYS A 155 -3.92 11.74 -18.12
CA LYS A 155 -3.71 11.72 -19.58
C LYS A 155 -2.36 11.12 -19.98
N ILE A 156 -1.30 11.43 -19.23
CA ILE A 156 0.04 10.83 -19.43
C ILE A 156 0.00 9.33 -19.08
N ALA A 157 -0.72 8.96 -18.03
CA ALA A 157 -0.84 7.60 -17.55
C ALA A 157 -1.57 6.67 -18.53
N GLU A 158 -2.60 7.15 -19.22
CA GLU A 158 -3.34 6.41 -20.26
C GLU A 158 -2.39 5.84 -21.32
N LYS A 159 -1.45 6.67 -21.79
CA LYS A 159 -0.46 6.26 -22.76
C LYS A 159 0.72 5.59 -22.07
N ARG A 160 0.76 4.25 -22.16
CA ARG A 160 1.82 3.42 -21.54
C ARG A 160 3.23 3.93 -21.83
N GLN A 161 3.52 4.32 -23.08
CA GLN A 161 4.86 4.76 -23.47
C GLN A 161 5.22 6.11 -22.87
N GLU A 162 4.28 7.05 -22.81
CA GLU A 162 4.45 8.34 -22.13
C GLU A 162 4.65 8.15 -20.63
N TRP A 163 3.91 7.23 -20.00
CA TRP A 163 4.16 6.90 -18.60
C TRP A 163 5.55 6.27 -18.37
N ILE A 164 6.02 5.45 -19.33
CA ILE A 164 7.34 4.82 -19.23
C ILE A 164 8.46 5.86 -19.33
N THR A 165 8.37 6.78 -20.28
CA THR A 165 9.31 7.91 -20.38
C THR A 165 9.16 8.83 -19.17
N PHE A 166 7.94 8.99 -18.65
CA PHE A 166 7.66 9.78 -17.46
C PHE A 166 8.29 9.20 -16.19
N THR A 167 8.29 7.88 -16.05
CA THR A 167 8.86 7.19 -14.87
C THR A 167 10.27 6.65 -15.14
N ALA A 168 10.88 6.99 -16.28
CA ALA A 168 12.19 6.49 -16.68
C ALA A 168 13.27 6.86 -15.66
N ASP A 169 13.17 8.05 -15.07
CA ASP A 169 14.14 8.51 -14.06
C ASP A 169 14.10 7.60 -12.84
N ILE A 170 12.92 7.22 -12.35
CA ILE A 170 12.74 6.28 -11.22
C ILE A 170 13.33 4.90 -11.57
N ARG A 171 13.16 4.45 -12.82
CA ARG A 171 13.67 3.14 -13.28
C ARG A 171 15.18 3.13 -13.51
N ARG A 172 15.80 4.27 -13.83
CA ARG A 172 17.21 4.40 -14.23
C ARG A 172 18.17 4.74 -13.08
N LEU A 173 17.78 4.66 -11.81
CA LEU A 173 18.64 5.09 -10.69
C LEU A 173 19.61 3.99 -10.22
N PRO A 174 20.95 4.14 -10.42
CA PRO A 174 21.91 3.40 -9.61
C PRO A 174 22.28 4.13 -8.31
N ASN A 175 22.08 5.46 -8.22
CA ASN A 175 22.49 6.25 -7.04
C ASN A 175 21.68 7.56 -6.91
N LEU A 176 20.46 7.51 -6.36
CA LEU A 176 19.93 8.71 -5.72
C LEU A 176 20.81 8.99 -4.49
N ARG A 177 21.25 10.24 -4.28
CA ARG A 177 22.02 10.65 -3.09
C ARG A 177 21.19 10.43 -1.82
N VAL A 178 21.14 9.19 -1.32
CA VAL A 178 20.72 8.83 0.03
C VAL A 178 21.86 9.29 0.95
N GLY A 179 21.89 10.57 1.31
CA GLY A 179 22.91 11.09 2.22
C GLY A 179 23.34 12.54 2.06
N ALA A 180 22.70 13.35 1.22
CA ALA A 180 22.82 14.79 1.41
C ALA A 180 21.99 15.15 2.64
N ARG A 181 22.66 15.35 3.80
CA ARG A 181 22.15 16.19 4.88
C ARG A 181 21.94 17.58 4.29
N THR A 182 20.86 17.76 3.54
CA THR A 182 20.26 19.07 3.45
C THR A 182 19.67 19.28 4.83
N VAL A 183 20.24 20.25 5.54
CA VAL A 183 19.59 20.94 6.64
C VAL A 183 18.43 21.73 6.02
N LEU A 184 17.49 21.04 5.38
CA LEU A 184 16.20 21.58 5.02
C LEU A 184 15.39 21.37 6.28
N GLY A 185 15.50 22.36 7.16
CA GLY A 185 14.59 22.54 8.27
C GLY A 185 13.17 22.34 7.77
N CYS A 186 12.39 21.63 8.59
CA CYS A 186 10.93 21.61 8.61
C CYS A 186 10.30 22.42 7.46
N VAL A 187 10.24 21.87 6.24
CA VAL A 187 9.51 22.53 5.16
C VAL A 187 8.04 22.27 5.47
N SER A 188 7.49 23.11 6.34
CA SER A 188 6.07 23.31 6.48
C SER A 188 5.58 23.80 5.14
N ASN A 189 5.05 22.89 4.31
CA ASN A 189 4.35 23.28 3.09
C ASN A 189 3.03 23.93 3.52
N PRO A 190 2.87 25.26 3.42
CA PRO A 190 1.60 25.89 3.72
C PRO A 190 0.69 25.69 2.52
N ARG A 191 -0.48 25.08 2.74
CA ARG A 191 -1.60 25.18 1.79
C ARG A 191 -2.11 26.63 1.87
N PRO A 192 -2.54 27.27 0.76
CA PRO A 192 -3.15 28.60 0.83
C PRO A 192 -4.40 28.55 1.73
N LEU A 193 -4.49 29.48 2.66
CA LEU A 193 -5.56 29.57 3.67
C LEU A 193 -6.89 29.90 3.01
N GLY A 194 -7.95 29.16 3.35
CA GLY A 194 -9.29 29.43 2.85
C GLY A 194 -10.41 28.79 3.66
N HIS A 195 -10.82 29.49 4.73
CA HIS A 195 -12.15 29.55 5.37
C HIS A 195 -12.79 28.26 5.96
N ALA A 196 -13.63 28.50 6.97
CA ALA A 196 -14.12 27.58 7.99
C ALA A 196 -14.61 26.19 7.54
N ALA A 197 -14.36 25.20 8.39
CA ALA A 197 -14.83 23.82 8.27
C ALA A 197 -16.36 23.72 8.22
N LYS A 198 -16.88 23.01 7.22
CA LYS A 198 -18.17 22.31 7.34
C LYS A 198 -17.89 20.94 7.97
N PRO A 199 -18.73 20.43 8.89
CA PRO A 199 -18.57 19.08 9.41
C PRO A 199 -18.66 18.07 8.26
N LEU A 200 -17.90 16.96 8.36
CA LEU A 200 -18.13 15.80 7.50
C LEU A 200 -19.58 15.34 7.70
N PRO A 201 -20.27 14.88 6.65
CA PRO A 201 -21.41 13.99 6.84
C PRO A 201 -20.90 12.76 7.57
N THR A 202 -21.28 12.63 8.84
CA THR A 202 -21.59 11.32 9.41
C THR A 202 -22.71 10.72 8.54
N GLU A 203 -22.72 9.40 8.37
CA GLU A 203 -23.41 8.63 7.32
C GLU A 203 -22.52 8.38 6.08
N LEU A 204 -21.69 7.33 6.14
CA LEU A 204 -21.63 6.43 4.98
C LEU A 204 -23.03 5.83 4.90
N SER A 205 -23.94 6.46 4.16
CA SER A 205 -25.15 5.79 3.74
C SER A 205 -24.67 4.57 2.95
N ARG A 206 -24.98 3.40 3.49
CA ARG A 206 -25.02 2.14 2.75
C ARG A 206 -25.73 2.41 1.42
N PRO A 207 -25.21 1.95 0.27
CA PRO A 207 -25.95 2.05 -0.97
C PRO A 207 -27.34 1.43 -0.71
N GLN A 208 -28.43 2.13 -1.04
CA GLN A 208 -29.79 1.61 -0.84
C GLN A 208 -29.99 0.26 -1.55
N GLU A 209 -29.19 0.00 -2.59
CA GLU A 209 -29.11 -1.28 -3.30
C GLU A 209 -28.61 -2.44 -2.41
N GLU A 210 -27.74 -2.20 -1.42
CA GLU A 210 -27.25 -3.24 -0.48
C GLU A 210 -28.22 -3.50 0.69
N GLU A 211 -29.18 -2.59 0.95
CA GLU A 211 -30.25 -2.82 1.94
C GLU A 211 -31.44 -3.52 1.29
N GLU A 212 -31.78 -3.16 0.06
CA GLU A 212 -32.80 -3.86 -0.73
C GLU A 212 -32.38 -5.31 -1.07
N GLU A 213 -31.10 -5.57 -1.38
CA GLU A 213 -30.61 -6.95 -1.58
C GLU A 213 -30.59 -7.79 -0.30
N GLU A 214 -30.33 -7.19 0.88
CA GLU A 214 -30.38 -7.93 2.16
C GLU A 214 -31.83 -8.18 2.64
N GLU A 215 -32.77 -7.26 2.37
CA GLU A 215 -34.20 -7.47 2.65
C GLU A 215 -34.80 -8.54 1.72
N GLU A 216 -34.41 -8.59 0.43
CA GLU A 216 -34.84 -9.66 -0.49
C GLU A 216 -34.27 -11.04 -0.10
N GLU A 217 -33.00 -11.12 0.37
CA GLU A 217 -32.42 -12.38 0.87
C GLU A 217 -33.08 -12.86 2.19
N GLU A 218 -33.45 -11.95 3.11
CA GLU A 218 -34.17 -12.31 4.34
C GLU A 218 -35.62 -12.77 4.06
N GLU A 219 -36.33 -12.17 3.09
CA GLU A 219 -37.67 -12.63 2.68
C GLU A 219 -37.63 -14.01 2.00
N GLU A 220 -36.62 -14.31 1.17
CA GLU A 220 -36.45 -15.65 0.57
C GLU A 220 -36.12 -16.73 1.63
N GLU A 221 -35.32 -16.41 2.66
CA GLU A 221 -35.03 -17.35 3.76
C GLU A 221 -36.27 -17.60 4.64
N GLU A 222 -37.11 -16.59 4.90
CA GLU A 222 -38.36 -16.78 5.66
C GLU A 222 -39.39 -17.62 4.88
N GLU A 223 -39.50 -17.45 3.55
CA GLU A 223 -40.37 -18.29 2.71
C GLU A 223 -39.90 -19.76 2.67
N GLU A 224 -38.58 -20.03 2.60
CA GLU A 224 -38.03 -21.39 2.67
C GLU A 224 -38.28 -22.05 4.05
N GLU A 225 -38.15 -21.31 5.16
CA GLU A 225 -38.46 -21.83 6.51
C GLU A 225 -39.95 -22.15 6.71
N GLU A 226 -40.86 -21.34 6.14
CA GLU A 226 -42.31 -21.62 6.18
C GLU A 226 -42.68 -22.86 5.35
N GLU A 227 -42.06 -23.08 4.18
CA GLU A 227 -42.25 -24.29 3.38
C GLU A 227 -41.74 -25.55 4.11
N GLU A 228 -40.60 -25.49 4.79
CA GLU A 228 -40.09 -26.61 5.60
C GLU A 228 -40.99 -26.91 6.82
N GLU A 229 -41.61 -25.89 7.44
CA GLU A 229 -42.56 -26.07 8.54
C GLU A 229 -43.90 -26.68 8.08
N GLU A 230 -44.36 -26.39 6.86
CA GLU A 230 -45.54 -27.04 6.28
C GLU A 230 -45.27 -28.51 5.92
N GLU A 231 -44.11 -28.82 5.32
CA GLU A 231 -43.71 -30.22 5.04
C GLU A 231 -43.54 -31.03 6.35
N GLY A 232 -43.08 -30.40 7.43
CA GLY A 232 -42.94 -31.02 8.75
C GLY A 232 -44.28 -31.40 9.41
N LYS A 233 -45.38 -30.71 9.08
CA LYS A 233 -46.72 -30.95 9.68
C LYS A 233 -47.52 -32.04 8.96
N GLU A 234 -47.16 -32.42 7.74
CA GLU A 234 -47.78 -33.56 7.04
C GLU A 234 -47.24 -34.93 7.48
N GLY A 235 -46.16 -34.96 8.28
CA GLY A 235 -45.45 -36.18 8.68
C GLY A 235 -45.92 -36.89 9.97
N GLU A 236 -46.91 -36.37 10.69
CA GLU A 236 -47.33 -36.93 12.00
C GLU A 236 -48.41 -38.02 11.83
N ILE A 237 -48.00 -39.23 11.41
CA ILE A 237 -48.83 -40.43 11.48
C ILE A 237 -48.63 -41.09 12.85
N ASP A 238 -49.65 -40.95 13.68
CA ASP A 238 -49.78 -41.44 15.05
C ASP A 238 -49.77 -42.99 15.12
N TYR A 239 -48.82 -43.59 15.85
CA TYR A 239 -48.82 -45.02 16.18
C TYR A 239 -49.13 -45.22 17.67
N ASP A 240 -50.41 -45.39 17.96
CA ASP A 240 -50.94 -45.67 19.30
C ASP A 240 -50.59 -47.09 19.76
N TYR A 241 -49.72 -47.22 20.78
CA TYR A 241 -49.40 -48.48 21.44
C TYR A 241 -50.07 -48.54 22.82
N SER A 242 -51.36 -48.86 22.82
CA SER A 242 -52.09 -49.18 24.05
C SER A 242 -51.66 -50.56 24.58
N LYS A 243 -50.88 -50.52 25.68
CA LYS A 243 -50.70 -51.66 26.59
C LYS A 243 -52.05 -52.05 27.19
N SER A 244 -52.48 -53.28 26.97
CA SER A 244 -53.31 -54.01 27.94
C SER A 244 -52.58 -55.27 28.36
N SER A 245 -52.08 -55.24 29.60
CA SER A 245 -51.73 -56.42 30.38
C SER A 245 -52.97 -56.78 31.18
N VAL A 246 -53.51 -57.99 30.96
CA VAL A 246 -53.87 -59.04 31.93
C VAL A 246 -54.50 -60.18 31.13
#